data_AF-A0A1B8ZSH4-F1
#
_entry.id   AF-A0A1B8ZSH4-F1
#
_cell.length_a   1.000
_cell.length_b   1.000
_cell.length_c   1.000
_cell.angle_alpha   90.00
_cell.angle_beta   90.00
_cell.angle_gamma   90.00
#
_symmetry.space_group_name_H-M   'P 1'
#
loop_
_entity.id
_entity.type
_entity.pdbx_description
1 polymer ?
#
loop_
_entity_poly.entity_id
_entity_poly.type
_entity_poly.pdbx_seq_one_letter_code
_entity_poly.pdbx_strand_id
1 'polypeptide(L)'
;MMRKYFTYILLLGFPLLGAQNKENQNSGYQKNWASLEQENENLAFDADLKLSDAEKALDQKMSELRQQVIKDAKEKKIPLNNLSFSEIKPMIESSQLFNIIRTMPKGGLLHTHSGGFTDVQWVIEAARKYKECYVYDQKDHGDYIYGQLAFFEKGKVPGGFVNLDQKLISTPGFEKELQDLLILKRDNLCSYTDYWIEFEKRFQRINLLLPYRPFFKEYYLKGFQDLVKDHVQHVEVRYIFGDLYDFQHGKYPSKTAITDLQDVVKQIRKTNPQFTLKLIYSSFKFLEQDEVEKQLETAFEFKKEYPDLISGFDLVADEATGKRINYFQGNWVRLKELSKKYGVEMPLFLHAGESNSVSNKNVLDIALLNNQRIGHGLNLMYFPKTMELIRQQNKLVEVSPISNQVLGYVSDLRNHPARVLLSNGVQCSISSDDPSVYGYEGLSYDFWVAFVYWELDVKALKKLVFNSINYSSLNAGEKKQAVEYLNKQWADFIQKAK
;
A
#
# COMPACT_ATOMS: atom_id res chain seq x y z
N MET A 1 22.42 74.08 -51.52
CA MET A 1 22.67 72.68 -51.94
C MET A 1 22.25 71.79 -50.79
N MET A 2 21.37 70.80 -50.80
CA MET A 2 20.45 70.05 -51.70
C MET A 2 19.49 69.36 -50.69
N ARG A 3 18.20 69.03 -50.87
CA ARG A 3 17.24 69.04 -51.97
C ARG A 3 15.84 68.82 -51.35
N LYS A 4 14.87 69.59 -51.84
CA LYS A 4 13.49 69.24 -52.23
C LYS A 4 12.43 68.86 -51.19
N TYR A 5 11.46 69.77 -51.06
CA TYR A 5 10.03 69.48 -50.92
C TYR A 5 9.48 68.86 -52.22
N PHE A 6 8.62 67.85 -52.10
CA PHE A 6 7.53 67.59 -53.04
C PHE A 6 6.40 66.86 -52.30
N THR A 7 5.37 67.62 -51.96
CA THR A 7 4.02 67.12 -51.73
C THR A 7 3.21 67.67 -52.90
N TYR A 8 2.52 66.83 -53.69
CA TYR A 8 1.25 67.18 -54.37
C TYR A 8 0.63 65.95 -55.06
N ILE A 9 -0.56 65.60 -54.55
CA ILE A 9 -1.82 65.18 -55.22
C ILE A 9 -1.79 63.95 -56.14
N LEU A 10 -2.36 62.81 -55.70
CA LEU A 10 -3.79 62.38 -55.83
C LEU A 10 -4.18 62.08 -57.27
N LEU A 11 -4.38 60.79 -57.59
CA LEU A 11 -5.33 60.31 -58.60
C LEU A 11 -5.64 58.82 -58.37
N LEU A 12 -6.80 58.61 -57.72
CA LEU A 12 -7.81 57.58 -57.97
C LEU A 12 -7.38 56.10 -58.11
N GLY A 13 -7.77 55.30 -57.10
CA GLY A 13 -7.93 53.85 -57.19
C GLY A 13 -8.68 53.30 -55.98
N PHE A 14 -9.92 52.88 -56.19
CA PHE A 14 -10.86 52.30 -55.22
C PHE A 14 -10.28 51.15 -54.36
N PRO A 15 -10.90 50.84 -53.21
CA PRO A 15 -10.37 49.89 -52.24
C PRO A 15 -10.53 48.46 -52.78
N LEU A 16 -9.41 47.80 -53.08
CA LEU A 16 -9.40 46.35 -53.11
C LEU A 16 -9.47 45.87 -51.66
N LEU A 17 -10.70 45.56 -51.24
CA LEU A 17 -11.03 44.55 -50.24
C LEU A 17 -10.29 43.25 -50.60
N GLY A 18 -9.00 43.22 -50.32
CA GLY A 18 -8.23 42.00 -50.22
C GLY A 18 -8.65 41.35 -48.92
N ALA A 19 -9.64 40.47 -49.01
CA ALA A 19 -9.82 39.40 -48.05
C ALA A 19 -8.49 38.62 -47.98
N GLN A 20 -7.57 39.09 -47.13
CA GLN A 20 -6.57 38.20 -46.57
C GLN A 20 -7.35 37.25 -45.68
N ASN A 21 -7.74 36.12 -46.28
CA ASN A 21 -7.92 34.88 -45.58
C ASN A 21 -6.69 34.66 -44.70
N LYS A 22 -6.73 35.19 -43.47
CA LYS A 22 -6.14 34.51 -42.32
C LYS A 22 -7.01 33.28 -42.08
N GLU A 23 -6.92 32.32 -43.00
CA GLU A 23 -7.33 30.97 -42.72
C GLU A 23 -6.43 30.48 -41.59
N ASN A 24 -7.00 30.52 -40.39
CA ASN A 24 -6.68 29.72 -39.21
C ASN A 24 -5.39 28.89 -39.33
N GLN A 25 -4.23 29.54 -39.18
CA GLN A 25 -2.97 28.85 -38.87
C GLN A 25 -2.81 28.50 -37.38
N ASN A 26 -3.78 28.88 -36.53
CA ASN A 26 -4.14 28.08 -35.34
C ASN A 26 -4.73 26.69 -35.72
N SER A 27 -4.69 26.38 -37.04
CA SER A 27 -4.59 25.15 -37.85
C SER A 27 -4.37 23.81 -37.17
N GLY A 28 -4.54 22.74 -37.96
CA GLY A 28 -4.50 21.33 -37.59
C GLY A 28 -3.48 20.89 -36.54
N TYR A 29 -2.39 21.60 -36.31
CA TYR A 29 -1.53 21.41 -35.13
C TYR A 29 -2.31 21.44 -33.80
N GLN A 30 -3.10 22.48 -33.50
CA GLN A 30 -3.82 22.56 -32.22
C GLN A 30 -4.86 21.44 -32.07
N LYS A 31 -5.52 21.07 -33.17
CA LYS A 31 -6.46 19.94 -33.21
C LYS A 31 -5.75 18.61 -32.99
N ASN A 32 -4.60 18.39 -33.63
CA ASN A 32 -3.81 17.17 -33.47
C ASN A 32 -3.25 17.07 -32.04
N TRP A 33 -2.77 18.19 -31.47
CA TRP A 33 -2.30 18.23 -30.09
C TRP A 33 -3.41 17.91 -29.09
N ALA A 34 -4.59 18.52 -29.25
CA ALA A 34 -5.77 18.21 -28.41
C ALA A 34 -6.25 16.76 -28.62
N SER A 35 -6.15 16.21 -29.83
CA SER A 35 -6.44 14.79 -30.09
C SER A 35 -5.50 13.87 -29.31
N LEU A 36 -4.19 14.16 -29.33
CA LEU A 36 -3.20 13.39 -28.59
C LEU A 36 -3.40 13.50 -27.08
N GLU A 37 -3.76 14.69 -26.58
CA GLU A 37 -4.12 14.89 -25.16
C GLU A 37 -5.34 14.02 -24.80
N GLN A 38 -6.40 14.09 -25.60
CA GLN A 38 -7.61 13.29 -25.38
C GLN A 38 -7.37 11.78 -25.49
N GLU A 39 -6.50 11.32 -26.40
CA GLU A 39 -6.11 9.92 -26.52
C GLU A 39 -5.39 9.41 -25.26
N ASN A 40 -4.51 10.21 -24.68
CA ASN A 40 -3.86 9.88 -23.41
C ASN A 40 -4.87 9.86 -22.25
N GLU A 41 -5.78 10.83 -22.19
CA GLU A 41 -6.84 10.86 -21.18
C GLU A 41 -7.77 9.63 -21.28
N ASN A 42 -8.12 9.22 -22.51
CA ASN A 42 -8.98 8.06 -22.76
C ASN A 42 -8.29 6.72 -22.43
N LEU A 43 -6.95 6.69 -22.43
CA LEU A 43 -6.18 5.51 -22.06
C LEU A 43 -6.04 5.37 -20.53
N ALA A 44 -6.10 6.48 -19.79
CA ALA A 44 -5.87 6.50 -18.35
C ALA A 44 -6.82 5.58 -17.57
N PHE A 45 -6.36 5.09 -16.41
CA PHE A 45 -7.07 4.08 -15.61
C PHE A 45 -8.45 4.53 -15.09
N ASP A 46 -8.70 5.83 -15.04
CA ASP A 46 -9.91 6.46 -14.53
C ASP A 46 -10.77 7.11 -15.63
N ALA A 47 -10.46 6.84 -16.91
CA ALA A 47 -11.13 7.44 -18.07
C ALA A 47 -12.65 7.21 -18.11
N ASP A 48 -13.13 6.13 -17.48
CA ASP A 48 -14.53 5.77 -17.40
C ASP A 48 -15.33 6.57 -16.35
N LEU A 49 -14.64 7.31 -15.47
CA LEU A 49 -15.29 8.08 -14.40
C LEU A 49 -15.60 9.52 -14.82
N LYS A 50 -16.77 9.98 -14.39
CA LYS A 50 -17.20 11.39 -14.50
C LYS A 50 -17.49 11.95 -13.12
N LEU A 51 -16.95 13.13 -12.83
CA LEU A 51 -17.23 13.84 -11.60
C LEU A 51 -18.59 14.55 -11.68
N SER A 52 -19.37 14.45 -10.60
CA SER A 52 -20.49 15.34 -10.34
C SER A 52 -20.01 16.77 -10.07
N ASP A 53 -20.89 17.77 -10.16
CA ASP A 53 -20.49 19.16 -9.87
C ASP A 53 -20.03 19.34 -8.42
N ALA A 54 -20.57 18.53 -7.51
CA ALA A 54 -20.13 18.45 -6.14
C ALA A 54 -18.68 17.97 -6.00
N GLU A 55 -18.31 16.96 -6.78
CA GLU A 55 -16.94 16.42 -6.79
C GLU A 55 -15.97 17.34 -7.52
N LYS A 56 -16.40 18.04 -8.58
CA LYS A 56 -15.58 19.07 -9.25
C LYS A 56 -15.23 20.22 -8.30
N ALA A 57 -16.18 20.63 -7.45
CA ALA A 57 -15.92 21.65 -6.44
C ALA A 57 -14.90 21.18 -5.39
N LEU A 58 -15.00 19.91 -4.95
CA LEU A 58 -13.98 19.32 -4.08
C LEU A 58 -12.63 19.22 -4.78
N ASP A 59 -12.61 18.83 -6.05
CA ASP A 59 -11.40 18.71 -6.85
C ASP A 59 -10.63 20.03 -6.94
N GLN A 60 -11.34 21.11 -7.24
CA GLN A 60 -10.77 22.46 -7.22
C GLN A 60 -10.16 22.79 -5.85
N LYS A 61 -10.89 22.56 -4.76
CA LYS A 61 -10.42 22.82 -3.40
C LYS A 61 -9.19 21.98 -3.04
N MET A 62 -9.18 20.69 -3.37
CA MET A 62 -8.04 19.81 -3.09
C MET A 62 -6.81 20.21 -3.93
N SER A 63 -7.01 20.64 -5.17
CA SER A 63 -5.95 21.17 -6.03
C SER A 63 -5.35 22.46 -5.45
N GLU A 64 -6.18 23.41 -4.99
CA GLU A 64 -5.75 24.63 -4.31
C GLU A 64 -4.95 24.32 -3.03
N LEU A 65 -5.42 23.36 -2.22
CA LEU A 65 -4.71 22.93 -1.01
C LEU A 65 -3.37 22.26 -1.32
N ARG A 66 -3.27 21.46 -2.40
CA ARG A 66 -1.98 20.92 -2.86
C ARG A 66 -1.03 22.03 -3.27
N GLN A 67 -1.50 23.04 -4.02
CA GLN A 67 -0.67 24.19 -4.38
C GLN A 67 -0.21 24.97 -3.14
N GLN A 68 -1.07 25.08 -2.12
CA GLN A 68 -0.69 25.70 -0.85
C GLN A 68 0.42 24.91 -0.14
N VAL A 69 0.33 23.58 -0.07
CA VAL A 69 1.40 22.72 0.48
C VAL A 69 2.73 22.97 -0.24
N ILE A 70 2.71 22.99 -1.58
CA ILE A 70 3.91 23.22 -2.39
C ILE A 70 4.48 24.63 -2.15
N LYS A 71 3.61 25.63 -2.03
CA LYS A 71 3.99 27.01 -1.74
C LYS A 71 4.60 27.14 -0.34
N ASP A 72 3.96 26.58 0.68
CA ASP A 72 4.45 26.58 2.06
C ASP A 72 5.83 25.93 2.18
N ALA A 73 6.02 24.79 1.49
CA ALA A 73 7.31 24.12 1.45
C ALA A 73 8.39 25.03 0.85
N LYS A 74 8.10 25.72 -0.26
CA LYS A 74 9.03 26.69 -0.88
C LYS A 74 9.36 27.86 0.05
N GLU A 75 8.36 28.46 0.68
CA GLU A 75 8.54 29.59 1.59
C GLU A 75 9.37 29.22 2.83
N LYS A 76 9.16 28.01 3.36
CA LYS A 76 9.93 27.44 4.47
C LYS A 76 11.28 26.84 4.03
N LYS A 77 11.61 26.89 2.74
CA LYS A 77 12.81 26.29 2.14
C LYS A 77 12.94 24.78 2.41
N ILE A 78 11.81 24.08 2.53
CA ILE A 78 11.73 22.63 2.67
C ILE A 78 11.84 22.01 1.26
N PRO A 79 12.87 21.20 0.98
CA PRO A 79 13.03 20.58 -0.34
C PRO A 79 12.11 19.35 -0.46
N LEU A 80 10.79 19.59 -0.56
CA LEU A 80 9.72 18.57 -0.50
C LEU A 80 9.98 17.31 -1.34
N ASN A 81 10.63 17.44 -2.50
CA ASN A 81 10.87 16.33 -3.42
C ASN A 81 12.16 15.55 -3.15
N ASN A 82 13.02 16.05 -2.27
CA ASN A 82 14.32 15.45 -1.94
C ASN A 82 14.39 14.97 -0.50
N LEU A 83 13.31 15.08 0.26
CA LEU A 83 13.21 14.59 1.64
C LEU A 83 12.49 13.24 1.68
N SER A 84 12.87 12.44 2.66
CA SER A 84 12.19 11.19 2.97
C SER A 84 10.81 11.42 3.60
N PHE A 85 9.94 10.41 3.52
CA PHE A 85 8.65 10.40 4.20
C PHE A 85 8.77 10.80 5.69
N SER A 86 9.73 10.22 6.41
CA SER A 86 9.94 10.48 7.83
C SER A 86 10.24 11.95 8.13
N GLU A 87 10.96 12.65 7.25
CA GLU A 87 11.30 14.07 7.40
C GLU A 87 10.13 15.00 7.07
N ILE A 88 9.28 14.64 6.10
CA ILE A 88 8.14 15.46 5.69
C ILE A 88 6.87 15.18 6.50
N LYS A 89 6.81 14.08 7.26
CA LYS A 89 5.63 13.66 8.04
C LYS A 89 5.03 14.78 8.91
N PRO A 90 5.80 15.60 9.67
CA PRO A 90 5.22 16.72 10.43
C PRO A 90 4.56 17.80 9.54
N MET A 91 5.08 18.00 8.32
CA MET A 91 4.48 18.91 7.35
C MET A 91 3.18 18.34 6.76
N ILE A 92 3.15 17.02 6.50
CA ILE A 92 1.92 16.33 6.08
C ILE A 92 0.84 16.51 7.14
N GLU A 93 1.16 16.19 8.40
CA GLU A 93 0.23 16.20 9.53
C GLU A 93 -0.34 17.59 9.85
N SER A 94 0.42 18.64 9.58
CA SER A 94 -0.03 20.02 9.78
C SER A 94 -0.85 20.58 8.60
N SER A 95 -0.95 19.86 7.48
CA SER A 95 -1.65 20.34 6.29
C SER A 95 -3.17 20.13 6.39
N GLN A 96 -3.95 21.14 5.95
CA GLN A 96 -5.39 21.01 5.79
C GLN A 96 -5.75 19.92 4.76
N LEU A 97 -4.90 19.73 3.75
CA LEU A 97 -5.04 18.66 2.76
C LEU A 97 -5.08 17.28 3.42
N PHE A 98 -4.14 17.01 4.34
CA PHE A 98 -4.10 15.74 5.06
C PHE A 98 -5.30 15.55 5.98
N ASN A 99 -5.80 16.61 6.60
CA ASN A 99 -7.04 16.55 7.39
C ASN A 99 -8.24 16.11 6.54
N ILE A 100 -8.35 16.59 5.28
CA ILE A 100 -9.38 16.13 4.36
C ILE A 100 -9.16 14.65 3.99
N ILE A 101 -7.96 14.28 3.54
CA ILE A 101 -7.63 12.90 3.16
C ILE A 101 -7.89 11.90 4.30
N ARG A 102 -7.62 12.29 5.55
CA ARG A 102 -7.94 11.47 6.73
C ARG A 102 -9.42 11.14 6.87
N THR A 103 -10.30 12.07 6.51
CA THR A 103 -11.76 11.88 6.58
C THR A 103 -12.35 11.21 5.35
N MET A 104 -11.57 11.07 4.26
CA MET A 104 -11.97 10.39 3.04
C MET A 104 -12.16 8.90 3.32
N PRO A 105 -13.27 8.28 2.89
CA PRO A 105 -13.42 6.83 2.93
C PRO A 105 -12.44 6.19 1.94
N LYS A 106 -11.69 5.20 2.42
CA LYS A 106 -10.57 4.62 1.66
C LYS A 106 -10.91 3.30 0.97
N GLY A 107 -12.12 2.79 1.22
CA GLY A 107 -12.53 1.48 0.72
C GLY A 107 -11.78 0.37 1.45
N GLY A 108 -11.01 -0.42 0.72
CA GLY A 108 -10.24 -1.55 1.20
C GLY A 108 -8.73 -1.29 1.27
N LEU A 109 -8.06 -1.92 2.24
CA LEU A 109 -6.61 -2.12 2.27
C LEU A 109 -6.32 -3.52 1.75
N LEU A 110 -5.83 -3.63 0.52
CA LEU A 110 -5.65 -4.91 -0.19
C LEU A 110 -4.26 -5.53 -0.02
N HIS A 111 -3.31 -4.76 0.52
CA HIS A 111 -1.93 -5.19 0.68
C HIS A 111 -1.37 -4.71 2.02
N THR A 112 -1.30 -5.63 2.99
CA THR A 112 -0.62 -5.46 4.28
C THR A 112 -0.25 -6.81 4.88
N HIS A 113 0.71 -6.85 5.80
CA HIS A 113 1.22 -8.11 6.38
C HIS A 113 0.93 -8.25 7.87
N SER A 114 0.78 -9.49 8.33
CA SER A 114 0.35 -9.86 9.68
C SER A 114 1.10 -9.22 10.86
N GLY A 115 2.30 -8.68 10.64
CA GLY A 115 3.11 -8.04 11.67
C GLY A 115 3.36 -6.55 11.48
N GLY A 116 2.86 -5.92 10.42
CA GLY A 116 3.32 -4.59 10.00
C GLY A 116 2.33 -3.44 10.08
N PHE A 117 1.12 -3.63 10.62
CA PHE A 117 0.07 -2.60 10.53
C PHE A 117 -0.42 -2.00 11.86
N THR A 118 0.12 -2.44 13.00
CA THR A 118 -0.31 -1.94 14.32
C THR A 118 0.74 -1.00 14.91
N ASP A 119 0.27 0.15 15.43
CA ASP A 119 1.08 1.21 16.05
C ASP A 119 2.18 0.67 16.98
N VAL A 120 3.43 1.02 16.70
CA VAL A 120 4.62 0.52 17.42
C VAL A 120 4.70 1.02 18.86
N GLN A 121 4.22 2.24 19.13
CA GLN A 121 4.18 2.78 20.47
C GLN A 121 3.16 2.00 21.30
N TRP A 122 1.98 1.75 20.75
CA TRP A 122 0.96 0.91 21.39
C TRP A 122 1.48 -0.51 21.63
N VAL A 123 2.22 -1.11 20.70
CA VAL A 123 2.82 -2.45 20.89
C VAL A 123 3.68 -2.49 22.16
N ILE A 124 4.56 -1.49 22.34
CA ILE A 124 5.42 -1.40 23.53
C ILE A 124 4.57 -1.17 24.79
N GLU A 125 3.63 -0.23 24.76
CA GLU A 125 2.76 0.10 25.90
C GLU A 125 1.86 -1.08 26.32
N ALA A 126 1.37 -1.86 25.36
CA ALA A 126 0.55 -3.04 25.60
C ALA A 126 1.41 -4.20 26.14
N ALA A 127 2.55 -4.47 25.51
CA ALA A 127 3.48 -5.53 25.94
C ALA A 127 3.99 -5.28 27.36
N ARG A 128 4.28 -4.03 27.71
CA ARG A 128 4.70 -3.60 29.06
C ARG A 128 3.75 -4.03 30.18
N LYS A 129 2.44 -4.16 29.90
CA LYS A 129 1.43 -4.51 30.91
C LYS A 129 1.52 -5.97 31.37
N TYR A 130 2.19 -6.81 30.60
CA TYR A 130 2.40 -8.22 30.91
C TYR A 130 3.67 -8.41 31.73
N LYS A 131 3.54 -9.05 32.89
CA LYS A 131 4.68 -9.34 33.77
C LYS A 131 5.66 -10.32 33.13
N GLU A 132 5.16 -11.11 32.19
CA GLU A 132 5.85 -12.12 31.42
C GLU A 132 6.54 -11.55 30.17
N CYS A 133 6.46 -10.24 29.92
CA CYS A 133 7.12 -9.62 28.78
C CYS A 133 8.58 -9.25 29.10
N TYR A 134 9.46 -9.63 28.18
CA TYR A 134 10.90 -9.38 28.25
C TYR A 134 11.40 -8.73 26.97
N VAL A 135 12.55 -8.06 27.06
CA VAL A 135 13.30 -7.49 25.94
C VAL A 135 14.73 -8.02 25.95
N TYR A 136 15.28 -8.35 24.78
CA TYR A 136 16.67 -8.77 24.64
C TYR A 136 17.60 -7.56 24.75
N ASP A 137 18.48 -7.55 25.75
CA ASP A 137 19.32 -6.42 26.16
C ASP A 137 20.82 -6.76 26.00
N GLN A 138 21.15 -7.49 24.94
CA GLN A 138 22.53 -7.78 24.53
C GLN A 138 22.69 -7.50 23.04
N LYS A 139 23.95 -7.47 22.58
CA LYS A 139 24.25 -7.39 21.14
C LYS A 139 23.67 -8.60 20.41
N ASP A 140 23.28 -8.40 19.16
CA ASP A 140 22.78 -9.44 18.26
C ASP A 140 23.64 -10.71 18.35
N HIS A 141 23.01 -11.83 18.69
CA HIS A 141 23.69 -13.12 18.89
C HIS A 141 22.77 -14.30 18.63
N GLY A 142 23.17 -15.17 17.70
CA GLY A 142 22.42 -16.37 17.35
C GLY A 142 21.03 -16.01 16.86
N ASP A 143 20.01 -16.50 17.56
CA ASP A 143 18.60 -16.34 17.18
C ASP A 143 17.98 -15.02 17.67
N TYR A 144 18.69 -14.23 18.49
CA TYR A 144 18.16 -13.03 19.13
C TYR A 144 18.88 -11.74 18.70
N ILE A 145 18.11 -10.66 18.58
CA ILE A 145 18.62 -9.32 18.26
C ILE A 145 18.27 -8.31 19.34
N TYR A 146 19.10 -7.27 19.47
CA TYR A 146 18.87 -6.21 20.45
C TYR A 146 17.50 -5.54 20.25
N GLY A 147 16.76 -5.40 21.35
CA GLY A 147 15.41 -4.86 21.36
C GLY A 147 14.32 -5.86 20.95
N GLN A 148 14.63 -7.15 20.80
CA GLN A 148 13.61 -8.16 20.52
C GLN A 148 12.72 -8.43 21.73
N LEU A 149 11.42 -8.38 21.53
CA LEU A 149 10.39 -8.52 22.55
C LEU A 149 9.79 -9.92 22.51
N ALA A 150 9.58 -10.51 23.68
CA ALA A 150 9.05 -11.87 23.82
C ALA A 150 8.29 -12.07 25.14
N PHE A 151 7.33 -12.99 25.14
CA PHE A 151 6.71 -13.48 26.36
C PHE A 151 7.36 -14.80 26.81
N PHE A 152 7.76 -14.88 28.08
CA PHE A 152 8.34 -16.10 28.65
C PHE A 152 7.66 -16.49 29.96
N GLU A 153 7.49 -17.79 30.15
CA GLU A 153 7.03 -18.32 31.43
C GLU A 153 8.09 -18.09 32.51
N LYS A 154 7.65 -17.76 33.72
CA LYS A 154 8.54 -17.49 34.85
C LYS A 154 9.51 -18.66 35.07
N GLY A 155 10.81 -18.35 35.11
CA GLY A 155 11.88 -19.34 35.29
C GLY A 155 12.35 -20.03 34.00
N LYS A 156 11.75 -19.73 32.84
CA LYS A 156 12.15 -20.24 31.52
C LYS A 156 12.63 -19.13 30.58
N VAL A 157 13.16 -18.05 31.14
CA VAL A 157 13.64 -16.88 30.38
C VAL A 157 15.04 -17.17 29.83
N PRO A 158 15.27 -17.11 28.51
CA PRO A 158 16.60 -17.28 27.94
C PRO A 158 17.58 -16.20 28.42
N GLY A 159 18.87 -16.53 28.45
CA GLY A 159 19.91 -15.56 28.81
C GLY A 159 19.92 -14.35 27.89
N GLY A 160 20.12 -13.15 28.46
CA GLY A 160 20.15 -11.88 27.74
C GLY A 160 18.82 -11.14 27.68
N PHE A 161 17.71 -11.78 28.05
CA PHE A 161 16.42 -11.12 28.22
C PHE A 161 16.28 -10.51 29.62
N VAL A 162 15.78 -9.28 29.67
CA VAL A 162 15.43 -8.55 30.90
C VAL A 162 13.96 -8.18 30.88
N ASN A 163 13.32 -8.08 32.04
CA ASN A 163 11.89 -7.74 32.11
C ASN A 163 11.65 -6.34 31.51
N LEU A 164 10.66 -6.24 30.60
CA LEU A 164 10.43 -5.02 29.83
C LEU A 164 10.07 -3.82 30.72
N ASP A 165 9.11 -3.99 31.64
CA ASP A 165 8.67 -2.89 32.53
C ASP A 165 9.81 -2.41 33.43
N GLN A 166 10.59 -3.35 34.01
CA GLN A 166 11.76 -3.01 34.81
C GLN A 166 12.82 -2.26 33.99
N LYS A 167 13.11 -2.70 32.77
CA LYS A 167 14.07 -2.03 31.88
C LYS A 167 13.63 -0.61 31.56
N LEU A 168 12.36 -0.42 31.17
CA LEU A 168 11.78 0.90 30.88
C LEU A 168 11.85 1.85 32.08
N ILE A 169 11.65 1.34 33.32
CA ILE A 169 11.78 2.15 34.54
C ILE A 169 13.24 2.47 34.87
N SER A 170 14.14 1.49 34.73
CA SER A 170 15.54 1.62 35.14
C SER A 170 16.43 2.40 34.17
N THR A 171 16.03 2.52 32.90
CA THR A 171 16.83 3.14 31.83
C THR A 171 16.04 4.25 31.15
N PRO A 172 16.14 5.50 31.63
CA PRO A 172 15.51 6.65 30.99
C PRO A 172 15.91 6.77 29.51
N GLY A 173 14.93 6.96 28.63
CA GLY A 173 15.13 7.07 27.18
C GLY A 173 15.07 5.74 26.41
N PHE A 174 15.10 4.59 27.09
CA PHE A 174 15.05 3.28 26.42
C PHE A 174 13.74 3.05 25.65
N GLU A 175 12.62 3.58 26.12
CA GLU A 175 11.34 3.50 25.38
C GLU A 175 11.45 4.12 23.99
N LYS A 176 12.08 5.29 23.89
CA LYS A 176 12.27 6.00 22.63
C LYS A 176 13.25 5.25 21.72
N GLU A 177 14.32 4.71 22.29
CA GLU A 177 15.28 3.86 21.58
C GLU A 177 14.59 2.63 21.00
N LEU A 178 13.78 1.92 21.79
CA LEU A 178 13.03 0.75 21.35
C LEU A 178 12.03 1.09 20.24
N GLN A 179 11.33 2.22 20.33
CA GLN A 179 10.48 2.72 19.23
C GLN A 179 11.30 2.95 17.95
N ASP A 180 12.45 3.60 18.05
CA ASP A 180 13.30 3.86 16.87
C ASP A 180 13.91 2.57 16.28
N LEU A 181 14.08 1.51 17.07
CA LEU A 181 14.47 0.18 16.59
C LEU A 181 13.36 -0.56 15.83
N LEU A 182 12.09 -0.26 16.14
CA LEU A 182 10.92 -0.83 15.48
C LEU A 182 10.51 -0.08 14.21
N ILE A 183 11.04 1.13 14.00
CA ILE A 183 10.77 1.94 12.81
C ILE A 183 11.99 1.89 11.87
N LEU A 184 11.75 1.68 10.59
CA LEU A 184 12.72 1.86 9.52
C LEU A 184 12.53 3.23 8.89
N LYS A 185 13.59 4.03 8.88
CA LYS A 185 13.62 5.36 8.27
C LYS A 185 14.65 5.37 7.14
N ARG A 186 14.46 6.26 6.17
CA ARG A 186 15.40 6.51 5.08
C ARG A 186 15.84 7.97 5.05
N ASP A 187 16.38 8.43 6.16
CA ASP A 187 16.80 9.83 6.31
C ASP A 187 18.00 10.19 5.38
N ASN A 188 18.77 9.20 4.92
CA ASN A 188 19.81 9.37 3.91
C ASN A 188 19.74 8.26 2.85
N LEU A 189 20.20 8.55 1.63
CA LEU A 189 20.22 7.55 0.53
C LEU A 189 21.10 6.33 0.85
N CYS A 190 22.11 6.50 1.72
CA CYS A 190 23.12 5.50 2.05
C CYS A 190 23.10 5.11 3.54
N SER A 191 21.98 5.25 4.26
CA SER A 191 21.97 4.91 5.70
C SER A 191 22.32 3.45 5.96
N TYR A 192 21.93 2.55 5.05
CA TYR A 192 22.22 1.13 5.13
C TYR A 192 22.71 0.59 3.78
N THR A 193 23.59 -0.41 3.82
CA THR A 193 24.03 -1.14 2.62
C THR A 193 22.92 -2.03 2.09
N ASP A 194 22.16 -2.66 2.99
CA ASP A 194 21.04 -3.53 2.66
C ASP A 194 19.83 -3.13 3.52
N TYR A 195 18.86 -2.50 2.87
CA TYR A 195 17.63 -2.06 3.54
C TYR A 195 16.70 -3.23 3.88
N TRP A 196 16.80 -4.36 3.18
CA TRP A 196 15.98 -5.55 3.45
C TRP A 196 16.40 -6.23 4.75
N ILE A 197 17.71 -6.40 4.98
CA ILE A 197 18.20 -6.93 6.26
C ILE A 197 17.70 -6.07 7.44
N GLU A 198 17.75 -4.76 7.27
CA GLU A 198 17.28 -3.83 8.30
C GLU A 198 15.76 -3.85 8.44
N PHE A 199 15.02 -3.94 7.34
CA PHE A 199 13.57 -4.12 7.35
C PHE A 199 13.13 -5.38 8.11
N GLU A 200 13.74 -6.53 7.82
CA GLU A 200 13.46 -7.81 8.48
C GLU A 200 13.72 -7.76 10.00
N LYS A 201 14.75 -7.01 10.45
CA LYS A 201 14.98 -6.81 11.88
C LYS A 201 13.79 -6.18 12.61
N ARG A 202 12.95 -5.38 11.94
CA ARG A 202 11.76 -4.78 12.59
C ARG A 202 10.71 -5.85 12.89
N PHE A 203 10.47 -6.79 11.96
CA PHE A 203 9.62 -7.94 12.21
C PHE A 203 10.23 -8.89 13.25
N GLN A 204 11.54 -9.17 13.15
CA GLN A 204 12.23 -10.03 14.10
C GLN A 204 12.11 -9.50 15.54
N ARG A 205 12.06 -8.17 15.74
CA ARG A 205 11.90 -7.59 17.09
C ARG A 205 10.54 -7.86 17.74
N ILE A 206 9.50 -8.16 16.97
CA ILE A 206 8.16 -8.42 17.52
C ILE A 206 7.65 -9.84 17.25
N ASN A 207 8.39 -10.65 16.47
CA ASN A 207 7.93 -11.97 16.02
C ASN A 207 7.70 -12.97 17.17
N LEU A 208 8.29 -12.76 18.35
CA LEU A 208 8.06 -13.60 19.55
C LEU A 208 6.90 -13.09 20.42
N LEU A 209 6.38 -11.88 20.17
CA LEU A 209 5.16 -11.38 20.82
C LEU A 209 3.90 -11.94 20.16
N LEU A 210 3.86 -11.94 18.83
CA LEU A 210 2.64 -12.23 18.07
C LEU A 210 2.08 -13.66 18.27
N PRO A 211 2.90 -14.71 18.48
CA PRO A 211 2.37 -16.05 18.75
C PRO A 211 1.75 -16.20 20.14
N TYR A 212 1.97 -15.27 21.08
CA TYR A 212 1.32 -15.30 22.39
C TYR A 212 -0.14 -14.88 22.25
N ARG A 213 -1.05 -15.85 22.36
CA ARG A 213 -2.46 -15.75 21.98
C ARG A 213 -3.23 -14.59 22.64
N PRO A 214 -3.03 -14.24 23.93
CA PRO A 214 -3.67 -13.07 24.52
C PRO A 214 -3.26 -11.77 23.83
N PHE A 215 -1.95 -11.58 23.62
CA PHE A 215 -1.42 -10.39 22.95
C PHE A 215 -1.79 -10.35 21.46
N PHE A 216 -1.81 -11.51 20.79
CA PHE A 216 -2.30 -11.65 19.42
C PHE A 216 -3.68 -11.00 19.22
N LYS A 217 -4.64 -11.32 20.10
CA LYS A 217 -6.00 -10.76 20.02
C LYS A 217 -6.02 -9.25 20.20
N GLU A 218 -5.24 -8.74 21.15
CA GLU A 218 -5.14 -7.30 21.39
C GLU A 218 -4.50 -6.57 20.20
N TYR A 219 -3.43 -7.14 19.63
CA TYR A 219 -2.70 -6.59 18.48
C TYR A 219 -3.64 -6.38 17.29
N TYR A 220 -4.35 -7.43 16.89
CA TYR A 220 -5.28 -7.34 15.76
C TYR A 220 -6.50 -6.46 16.05
N LEU A 221 -6.99 -6.45 17.29
CA LEU A 221 -8.08 -5.55 17.68
C LEU A 221 -7.65 -4.09 17.52
N LYS A 222 -6.47 -3.72 18.03
CA LYS A 222 -5.93 -2.36 17.90
C LYS A 222 -5.71 -1.99 16.43
N GLY A 223 -5.01 -2.83 15.66
CA GLY A 223 -4.74 -2.51 14.26
C GLY A 223 -6.02 -2.33 13.43
N PHE A 224 -7.05 -3.15 13.66
CA PHE A 224 -8.35 -2.96 12.98
C PHE A 224 -9.11 -1.71 13.47
N GLN A 225 -8.99 -1.33 14.74
CA GLN A 225 -9.52 -0.05 15.22
C GLN A 225 -8.85 1.14 14.53
N ASP A 226 -7.53 1.08 14.30
CA ASP A 226 -6.80 2.14 13.61
C ASP A 226 -7.20 2.24 12.13
N LEU A 227 -7.39 1.10 11.45
CA LEU A 227 -7.94 1.06 10.09
C LEU A 227 -9.34 1.68 10.01
N VAL A 228 -10.23 1.31 10.94
CA VAL A 228 -11.58 1.90 11.02
C VAL A 228 -11.52 3.40 11.25
N LYS A 229 -10.66 3.85 12.18
CA LYS A 229 -10.46 5.27 12.50
C LYS A 229 -9.95 6.04 11.27
N ASP A 230 -9.19 5.38 10.41
CA ASP A 230 -8.73 5.91 9.13
C ASP A 230 -9.71 5.63 7.98
N HIS A 231 -10.97 5.30 8.27
CA HIS A 231 -12.05 5.09 7.29
C HIS A 231 -11.79 3.98 6.25
N VAL A 232 -11.08 2.92 6.65
CA VAL A 232 -10.95 1.67 5.90
C VAL A 232 -12.08 0.72 6.33
N GLN A 233 -12.87 0.22 5.37
CA GLN A 233 -14.00 -0.70 5.63
C GLN A 233 -13.67 -2.17 5.36
N HIS A 234 -12.61 -2.44 4.62
CA HIS A 234 -12.22 -3.80 4.24
C HIS A 234 -10.70 -3.95 4.35
N VAL A 235 -10.22 -5.09 4.82
CA VAL A 235 -8.78 -5.38 4.83
C VAL A 235 -8.52 -6.82 4.40
N GLU A 236 -7.50 -7.00 3.56
CA GLU A 236 -6.93 -8.29 3.20
C GLU A 236 -5.50 -8.37 3.75
N VAL A 237 -5.27 -9.29 4.69
CA VAL A 237 -3.96 -9.43 5.37
C VAL A 237 -3.20 -10.62 4.78
N ARG A 238 -1.94 -10.41 4.43
CA ARG A 238 -0.96 -11.46 4.11
C ARG A 238 -0.53 -12.06 5.42
N TYR A 239 -0.97 -13.30 5.64
CA TYR A 239 -0.91 -13.92 6.94
C TYR A 239 -0.03 -15.17 6.88
N ILE A 240 1.05 -15.14 7.65
CA ILE A 240 1.93 -16.29 7.85
C ILE A 240 1.38 -17.10 9.03
N PHE A 241 0.95 -18.33 8.77
CA PHE A 241 0.35 -19.19 9.80
C PHE A 241 1.42 -19.89 10.64
N GLY A 242 1.29 -19.78 11.96
CA GLY A 242 2.07 -20.50 12.95
C GLY A 242 1.21 -20.87 14.16
N ASP A 243 1.74 -21.71 15.05
CA ASP A 243 1.04 -22.09 16.26
C ASP A 243 0.98 -20.91 17.24
N LEU A 244 -0.22 -20.58 17.70
CA LEU A 244 -0.39 -19.68 18.84
C LEU A 244 -0.12 -20.44 20.14
N TYR A 245 0.20 -19.74 21.23
CA TYR A 245 0.35 -20.35 22.55
C TYR A 245 -0.11 -19.46 23.69
N ASP A 246 -0.38 -20.06 24.84
CA ASP A 246 -0.40 -19.37 26.13
C ASP A 246 0.23 -20.24 27.23
N PHE A 247 0.47 -19.67 28.40
CA PHE A 247 1.14 -20.38 29.50
C PHE A 247 0.24 -21.39 30.22
N GLN A 248 -1.07 -21.40 29.96
CA GLN A 248 -2.01 -22.30 30.62
C GLN A 248 -2.29 -23.57 29.80
N HIS A 249 -2.39 -23.43 28.47
CA HIS A 249 -2.83 -24.47 27.54
C HIS A 249 -1.70 -24.94 26.61
N GLY A 250 -0.56 -24.25 26.59
CA GLY A 250 0.52 -24.54 25.66
C GLY A 250 0.17 -24.11 24.24
N LYS A 251 0.51 -24.94 23.25
CA LYS A 251 0.30 -24.63 21.83
C LYS A 251 -1.12 -24.93 21.37
N TYR A 252 -1.64 -24.05 20.52
CA TYR A 252 -2.88 -24.21 19.79
C TYR A 252 -2.59 -24.62 18.34
N PRO A 253 -3.49 -25.38 17.69
CA PRO A 253 -3.41 -25.59 16.25
C PRO A 253 -3.35 -24.26 15.50
N SER A 254 -2.54 -24.17 14.45
CA SER A 254 -2.38 -22.95 13.65
C SER A 254 -3.70 -22.33 13.15
N LYS A 255 -4.75 -23.13 12.90
CA LYS A 255 -6.08 -22.62 12.53
C LYS A 255 -6.80 -21.84 13.63
N THR A 256 -6.39 -21.94 14.89
CA THR A 256 -6.98 -21.16 16.00
C THR A 256 -6.86 -19.65 15.76
N ALA A 257 -5.80 -19.20 15.08
CA ALA A 257 -5.67 -17.80 14.66
C ALA A 257 -6.87 -17.32 13.82
N ILE A 258 -7.40 -18.18 12.94
CA ILE A 258 -8.56 -17.86 12.09
C ILE A 258 -9.79 -17.56 12.96
N THR A 259 -10.09 -18.45 13.91
CA THR A 259 -11.25 -18.27 14.80
C THR A 259 -11.09 -17.07 15.73
N ASP A 260 -9.88 -16.82 16.20
CA ASP A 260 -9.59 -15.65 17.04
C ASP A 260 -9.76 -14.34 16.27
N LEU A 261 -9.30 -14.28 15.01
CA LEU A 261 -9.50 -13.13 14.13
C LEU A 261 -10.99 -12.91 13.79
N GLN A 262 -11.76 -13.98 13.60
CA GLN A 262 -13.22 -13.86 13.43
C GLN A 262 -13.87 -13.22 14.66
N ASP A 263 -13.43 -13.58 15.87
CA ASP A 263 -13.95 -12.98 17.11
C ASP A 263 -13.54 -11.51 17.26
N VAL A 264 -12.29 -11.16 16.90
CA VAL A 264 -11.85 -9.76 16.83
C VAL A 264 -12.71 -8.96 15.84
N VAL A 265 -12.98 -9.50 14.65
CA VAL A 265 -13.86 -8.84 13.65
C VAL A 265 -15.29 -8.69 14.19
N LYS A 266 -15.84 -9.69 14.89
CA LYS A 266 -17.15 -9.56 15.55
C LYS A 266 -17.14 -8.42 16.57
N GLN A 267 -16.04 -8.22 17.30
CA GLN A 267 -15.90 -7.11 18.23
C GLN A 267 -15.88 -5.75 17.52
N ILE A 268 -15.11 -5.59 16.44
CA ILE A 268 -15.10 -4.37 15.61
C ILE A 268 -16.49 -4.07 15.05
N ARG A 269 -17.20 -5.11 14.58
CA ARG A 269 -18.54 -4.97 13.98
C ARG A 269 -19.62 -4.48 14.93
N LYS A 270 -19.40 -4.52 16.25
CA LYS A 270 -20.33 -3.94 17.22
C LYS A 270 -20.52 -2.44 17.01
N THR A 271 -19.46 -1.73 16.63
CA THR A 271 -19.49 -0.29 16.32
C THR A 271 -19.42 -0.02 14.82
N ASN A 272 -18.85 -0.94 14.03
CA ASN A 272 -18.65 -0.76 12.59
C ASN A 272 -19.15 -1.99 11.80
N PRO A 273 -20.47 -2.16 11.64
CA PRO A 273 -21.08 -3.38 11.10
C PRO A 273 -20.60 -3.79 9.70
N GLN A 274 -20.08 -2.84 8.92
CA GLN A 274 -19.62 -3.05 7.55
C GLN A 274 -18.14 -3.46 7.44
N PHE A 275 -17.39 -3.50 8.55
CA PHE A 275 -15.98 -3.88 8.54
C PHE A 275 -15.82 -5.34 8.12
N THR A 276 -14.89 -5.65 7.23
CA THR A 276 -14.67 -7.01 6.69
C THR A 276 -13.18 -7.34 6.64
N LEU A 277 -12.85 -8.61 6.89
CA LEU A 277 -11.49 -9.15 6.85
C LEU A 277 -11.44 -10.32 5.87
N LYS A 278 -10.37 -10.40 5.10
CA LYS A 278 -9.92 -11.61 4.41
C LYS A 278 -8.45 -11.87 4.73
N LEU A 279 -8.05 -13.14 4.62
CA LEU A 279 -6.67 -13.57 4.82
C LEU A 279 -6.15 -14.18 3.53
N ILE A 280 -4.96 -13.77 3.14
CA ILE A 280 -4.18 -14.40 2.08
C ILE A 280 -3.13 -15.24 2.78
N TYR A 281 -3.16 -16.55 2.57
CA TYR A 281 -2.18 -17.46 3.16
C TYR A 281 -0.82 -17.14 2.53
N SER A 282 0.14 -16.71 3.35
CA SER A 282 1.46 -16.32 2.87
C SER A 282 2.51 -17.34 3.27
N SER A 283 3.33 -17.73 2.30
CA SER A 283 4.56 -18.48 2.50
C SER A 283 5.76 -17.68 1.98
N PHE A 284 6.97 -18.23 1.99
CA PHE A 284 8.18 -17.47 1.73
C PHE A 284 8.86 -17.87 0.42
N LYS A 285 9.40 -16.89 -0.31
CA LYS A 285 10.15 -17.07 -1.55
C LYS A 285 11.47 -17.83 -1.37
N PHE A 286 12.00 -17.93 -0.15
CA PHE A 286 13.26 -18.65 0.09
C PHE A 286 13.08 -20.16 0.28
N LEU A 287 11.86 -20.68 0.47
CA LEU A 287 11.58 -22.12 0.64
C LEU A 287 11.76 -22.92 -0.65
N GLU A 288 12.04 -24.22 -0.54
CA GLU A 288 12.10 -25.14 -1.70
C GLU A 288 10.68 -25.52 -2.19
N GLN A 289 10.58 -26.05 -3.42
CA GLN A 289 9.27 -26.41 -4.01
C GLN A 289 8.48 -27.39 -3.14
N ASP A 290 9.13 -28.40 -2.55
CA ASP A 290 8.47 -29.40 -1.70
C ASP A 290 7.94 -28.81 -0.39
N GLU A 291 8.55 -27.72 0.10
CA GLU A 291 8.09 -27.01 1.29
C GLU A 291 6.89 -26.13 0.94
N VAL A 292 6.96 -25.37 -0.15
CA VAL A 292 5.83 -24.58 -0.67
C VAL A 292 4.64 -25.47 -1.02
N GLU A 293 4.89 -26.69 -1.49
CA GLU A 293 3.85 -27.69 -1.75
C GLU A 293 3.02 -28.01 -0.50
N LYS A 294 3.70 -28.26 0.63
CA LYS A 294 3.04 -28.54 1.92
C LYS A 294 2.26 -27.33 2.41
N GLN A 295 2.78 -26.13 2.18
CA GLN A 295 2.12 -24.87 2.52
C GLN A 295 0.87 -24.66 1.66
N LEU A 296 0.92 -24.99 0.37
CA LEU A 296 -0.25 -24.99 -0.51
C LEU A 296 -1.31 -25.99 -0.06
N GLU A 297 -0.94 -27.24 0.23
CA GLU A 297 -1.90 -28.24 0.74
C GLU A 297 -2.61 -27.73 2.01
N THR A 298 -1.85 -27.17 2.95
CA THR A 298 -2.39 -26.56 4.18
C THR A 298 -3.31 -25.38 3.86
N ALA A 299 -2.94 -24.51 2.93
CA ALA A 299 -3.76 -23.38 2.51
C ALA A 299 -5.10 -23.85 1.89
N PHE A 300 -5.09 -24.92 1.09
CA PHE A 300 -6.31 -25.52 0.54
C PHE A 300 -7.20 -26.13 1.63
N GLU A 301 -6.61 -26.76 2.65
CA GLU A 301 -7.36 -27.25 3.82
C GLU A 301 -8.05 -26.09 4.55
N PHE A 302 -7.33 -25.01 4.79
CA PHE A 302 -7.90 -23.83 5.47
C PHE A 302 -8.95 -23.15 4.62
N LYS A 303 -8.76 -23.06 3.30
CA LYS A 303 -9.77 -22.50 2.39
C LYS A 303 -11.00 -23.38 2.28
N LYS A 304 -10.87 -24.70 2.35
CA LYS A 304 -12.02 -25.61 2.39
C LYS A 304 -12.83 -25.42 3.68
N GLU A 305 -12.17 -25.27 4.82
CA GLU A 305 -12.83 -25.10 6.13
C GLU A 305 -13.39 -23.67 6.31
N TYR A 306 -12.71 -22.66 5.76
CA TYR A 306 -13.03 -21.23 5.90
C TYR A 306 -13.05 -20.51 4.53
N PRO A 307 -13.94 -20.90 3.60
CA PRO A 307 -13.93 -20.42 2.20
C PRO A 307 -14.20 -18.91 2.08
N ASP A 308 -14.92 -18.35 3.04
CA ASP A 308 -15.24 -16.92 3.10
C ASP A 308 -14.16 -16.08 3.79
N LEU A 309 -13.12 -16.67 4.39
CA LEU A 309 -12.07 -15.91 5.09
C LEU A 309 -10.71 -16.09 4.43
N ILE A 310 -10.35 -17.30 4.00
CA ILE A 310 -9.11 -17.55 3.27
C ILE A 310 -9.34 -17.27 1.78
N SER A 311 -8.75 -16.20 1.28
CA SER A 311 -9.00 -15.71 -0.07
C SER A 311 -8.08 -16.32 -1.12
N GLY A 312 -6.82 -16.54 -0.79
CA GLY A 312 -5.83 -17.04 -1.73
C GLY A 312 -4.48 -17.34 -1.10
N PHE A 313 -3.46 -17.43 -1.95
CA PHE A 313 -2.07 -17.74 -1.57
C PHE A 313 -1.07 -16.71 -2.12
N ASP A 314 -0.01 -16.45 -1.37
CA ASP A 314 1.08 -15.53 -1.73
C ASP A 314 2.46 -16.07 -1.30
N LEU A 315 3.52 -15.58 -1.95
CA LEU A 315 4.93 -15.79 -1.59
C LEU A 315 5.61 -14.44 -1.32
N VAL A 316 6.01 -14.23 -0.07
CA VAL A 316 6.63 -12.99 0.46
C VAL A 316 8.14 -13.14 0.72
N ALA A 317 8.77 -12.10 1.29
CA ALA A 317 10.22 -11.88 1.47
C ALA A 317 10.90 -11.19 0.28
N ASP A 318 12.15 -10.75 0.51
CA ASP A 318 12.98 -10.01 -0.45
C ASP A 318 12.99 -10.69 -1.84
N GLU A 319 12.40 -10.01 -2.81
CA GLU A 319 12.24 -10.50 -4.16
C GLU A 319 13.58 -10.56 -4.92
N ALA A 320 14.58 -9.78 -4.51
CA ALA A 320 15.89 -9.74 -5.16
C ALA A 320 16.75 -10.96 -4.81
N THR A 321 16.68 -11.44 -3.57
CA THR A 321 17.47 -12.59 -3.07
C THR A 321 16.67 -13.89 -3.02
N GLY A 322 15.34 -13.82 -2.99
CA GLY A 322 14.44 -14.97 -3.01
C GLY A 322 14.35 -15.69 -4.36
N LYS A 323 13.68 -16.85 -4.36
CA LYS A 323 13.42 -17.59 -5.60
C LYS A 323 12.36 -16.90 -6.45
N ARG A 324 12.56 -16.90 -7.76
CA ARG A 324 11.64 -16.32 -8.76
C ARG A 324 10.33 -17.11 -8.82
N ILE A 325 9.25 -16.48 -9.27
CA ILE A 325 7.93 -17.14 -9.38
C ILE A 325 8.00 -18.34 -10.32
N ASN A 326 8.72 -18.23 -11.43
CA ASN A 326 8.89 -19.34 -12.37
C ASN A 326 9.64 -20.57 -11.80
N TYR A 327 10.41 -20.42 -10.71
CA TYR A 327 11.04 -21.55 -10.02
C TYR A 327 9.96 -22.50 -9.47
N PHE A 328 8.83 -21.98 -8.98
CA PHE A 328 7.72 -22.74 -8.40
C PHE A 328 6.71 -23.26 -9.43
N GLN A 329 7.09 -23.35 -10.72
CA GLN A 329 6.19 -23.80 -11.80
C GLN A 329 5.54 -25.16 -11.51
N GLY A 330 6.24 -26.09 -10.84
CA GLY A 330 5.69 -27.38 -10.44
C GLY A 330 4.51 -27.23 -9.47
N ASN A 331 4.65 -26.34 -8.48
CA ASN A 331 3.58 -26.01 -7.54
C ASN A 331 2.38 -25.36 -8.24
N TRP A 332 2.62 -24.48 -9.22
CA TRP A 332 1.54 -23.80 -9.98
C TRP A 332 0.71 -24.76 -10.83
N VAL A 333 1.36 -25.75 -11.46
CA VAL A 333 0.66 -26.79 -12.24
C VAL A 333 -0.26 -27.62 -11.34
N ARG A 334 0.17 -27.88 -10.10
CA ARG A 334 -0.60 -28.65 -9.11
C ARG A 334 -1.83 -27.95 -8.56
N LEU A 335 -1.99 -26.63 -8.75
CA LEU A 335 -3.16 -25.90 -8.26
C LEU A 335 -4.49 -26.49 -8.77
N LYS A 336 -4.53 -26.98 -10.02
CA LYS A 336 -5.74 -27.62 -10.58
C LYS A 336 -6.07 -28.95 -9.88
N GLU A 337 -5.06 -29.75 -9.61
CA GLU A 337 -5.21 -31.05 -8.93
C GLU A 337 -5.65 -30.85 -7.48
N LEU A 338 -5.01 -29.91 -6.77
CA LEU A 338 -5.39 -29.54 -5.41
C LEU A 338 -6.81 -28.97 -5.37
N SER A 339 -7.20 -28.15 -6.35
CA SER A 339 -8.56 -27.61 -6.42
C SER A 339 -9.60 -28.72 -6.55
N LYS A 340 -9.32 -29.74 -7.36
CA LYS A 340 -10.17 -30.93 -7.49
C LYS A 340 -10.20 -31.77 -6.20
N LYS A 341 -9.05 -31.94 -5.53
CA LYS A 341 -8.91 -32.71 -4.27
C LYS A 341 -9.73 -32.07 -3.13
N TYR A 342 -9.64 -30.76 -2.97
CA TYR A 342 -10.26 -30.05 -1.85
C TYR A 342 -11.64 -29.46 -2.16
N GLY A 343 -12.03 -29.37 -3.44
CA GLY A 343 -13.34 -28.85 -3.86
C GLY A 343 -13.46 -27.33 -3.82
N VAL A 344 -12.33 -26.62 -3.79
CA VAL A 344 -12.25 -25.15 -3.78
C VAL A 344 -11.12 -24.70 -4.71
N GLU A 345 -11.23 -23.55 -5.34
CA GLU A 345 -10.11 -22.96 -6.11
C GLU A 345 -9.19 -22.16 -5.20
N MET A 346 -7.90 -22.03 -5.53
CA MET A 346 -6.97 -21.15 -4.81
C MET A 346 -6.46 -20.04 -5.74
N PRO A 347 -7.05 -18.83 -5.69
CA PRO A 347 -6.50 -17.66 -6.35
C PRO A 347 -5.12 -17.30 -5.80
N LEU A 348 -4.28 -16.70 -6.65
CA LEU A 348 -2.98 -16.18 -6.26
C LEU A 348 -3.01 -14.66 -6.12
N PHE A 349 -2.19 -14.15 -5.18
CA PHE A 349 -1.99 -12.72 -4.91
C PHE A 349 -0.50 -12.41 -4.74
N LEU A 350 0.32 -12.86 -5.69
CA LEU A 350 1.77 -12.89 -5.58
C LEU A 350 2.39 -11.49 -5.55
N HIS A 351 3.36 -11.31 -4.66
CA HIS A 351 4.37 -10.26 -4.79
C HIS A 351 5.19 -10.48 -6.05
N ALA A 352 5.23 -9.46 -6.92
CA ALA A 352 6.02 -9.50 -8.14
C ALA A 352 6.41 -8.10 -8.62
N GLY A 353 7.66 -7.98 -9.02
CA GLY A 353 8.19 -6.76 -9.60
C GLY A 353 8.52 -5.69 -8.56
N GLU A 354 8.66 -6.02 -7.28
CA GLU A 354 9.23 -5.12 -6.28
C GLU A 354 10.75 -5.02 -6.46
N SER A 355 11.16 -4.35 -7.54
CA SER A 355 12.56 -4.27 -7.94
C SER A 355 12.78 -3.09 -8.88
N ASN A 356 14.00 -2.57 -8.93
CA ASN A 356 14.42 -1.64 -9.98
C ASN A 356 15.16 -2.35 -11.13
N SER A 357 15.27 -3.68 -11.08
CA SER A 357 16.02 -4.45 -12.08
C SER A 357 15.10 -5.06 -13.13
N VAL A 358 15.46 -4.87 -14.40
CA VAL A 358 14.88 -5.59 -15.55
C VAL A 358 15.26 -7.08 -15.58
N SER A 359 16.26 -7.49 -14.78
CA SER A 359 16.61 -8.91 -14.62
C SER A 359 15.62 -9.66 -13.73
N ASN A 360 14.89 -8.96 -12.87
CA ASN A 360 13.74 -9.51 -12.18
C ASN A 360 12.56 -9.58 -13.16
N LYS A 361 12.09 -10.80 -13.44
CA LYS A 361 11.06 -11.09 -14.44
C LYS A 361 9.79 -11.67 -13.84
N ASN A 362 9.60 -11.60 -12.51
CA ASN A 362 8.45 -12.20 -11.84
C ASN A 362 7.11 -11.66 -12.35
N VAL A 363 7.05 -10.40 -12.79
CA VAL A 363 5.85 -9.81 -13.41
C VAL A 363 5.38 -10.56 -14.67
N LEU A 364 6.26 -11.28 -15.36
CA LEU A 364 5.89 -12.09 -16.53
C LEU A 364 4.95 -13.24 -16.13
N ASP A 365 5.24 -13.91 -15.02
CA ASP A 365 4.45 -15.05 -14.53
C ASP A 365 3.03 -14.63 -14.15
N ILE A 366 2.86 -13.38 -13.72
CA ILE A 366 1.57 -12.84 -13.28
C ILE A 366 0.55 -12.85 -14.41
N ALA A 367 0.94 -12.56 -15.64
CA ALA A 367 0.05 -12.62 -16.80
C ALA A 367 -0.37 -14.05 -17.17
N LEU A 368 0.38 -15.07 -16.73
CA LEU A 368 0.19 -16.48 -17.07
C LEU A 368 -0.64 -17.25 -16.02
N LEU A 369 -0.63 -16.80 -14.78
CA LEU A 369 -1.30 -17.44 -13.66
C LEU A 369 -2.69 -16.83 -13.38
N ASN A 370 -3.52 -17.57 -12.64
CA ASN A 370 -4.77 -17.07 -12.04
C ASN A 370 -4.46 -16.15 -10.84
N ASN A 371 -3.71 -15.08 -11.13
CA ASN A 371 -3.25 -14.10 -10.17
C ASN A 371 -4.03 -12.81 -10.38
N GLN A 372 -4.98 -12.52 -9.49
CA GLN A 372 -5.96 -11.44 -9.69
C GLN A 372 -5.37 -10.06 -9.41
N ARG A 373 -4.39 -9.99 -8.50
CA ARG A 373 -3.69 -8.76 -8.12
C ARG A 373 -2.21 -8.98 -7.96
N ILE A 374 -1.42 -7.96 -8.27
CA ILE A 374 0.04 -7.96 -8.22
C ILE A 374 0.48 -7.14 -7.01
N GLY A 375 1.23 -7.75 -6.09
CA GLY A 375 1.89 -6.98 -5.03
C GLY A 375 3.01 -6.12 -5.60
N HIS A 376 2.96 -4.81 -5.37
CA HIS A 376 3.87 -3.75 -5.84
C HIS A 376 3.86 -3.48 -7.34
N GLY A 377 4.27 -4.44 -8.17
CA GLY A 377 4.37 -4.27 -9.63
C GLY A 377 5.29 -3.13 -10.08
N LEU A 378 6.27 -2.73 -9.26
CA LEU A 378 7.11 -1.55 -9.46
C LEU A 378 7.85 -1.57 -10.81
N ASN A 379 8.44 -2.72 -11.16
CA ASN A 379 9.24 -2.87 -12.37
C ASN A 379 8.41 -3.13 -13.65
N LEU A 380 7.07 -3.20 -13.54
CA LEU A 380 6.18 -3.53 -14.66
C LEU A 380 6.32 -2.53 -15.83
N MET A 381 6.67 -1.27 -15.54
CA MET A 381 6.92 -0.25 -16.56
C MET A 381 8.02 -0.63 -17.57
N TYR A 382 8.93 -1.53 -17.21
CA TYR A 382 9.99 -2.01 -18.10
C TYR A 382 9.54 -3.18 -19.01
N PHE A 383 8.32 -3.69 -18.83
CA PHE A 383 7.76 -4.81 -19.56
C PHE A 383 6.48 -4.40 -20.30
N PRO A 384 6.56 -3.56 -21.34
CA PRO A 384 5.39 -2.94 -21.96
C PRO A 384 4.36 -3.96 -22.49
N LYS A 385 4.82 -5.10 -23.03
CA LYS A 385 3.90 -6.15 -23.49
C LYS A 385 3.16 -6.83 -22.32
N THR A 386 3.85 -7.05 -21.22
CA THR A 386 3.25 -7.61 -20.00
C THR A 386 2.28 -6.61 -19.38
N MET A 387 2.65 -5.33 -19.31
CA MET A 387 1.76 -4.25 -18.85
C MET A 387 0.46 -4.20 -19.66
N GLU A 388 0.56 -4.31 -21.00
CA GLU A 388 -0.61 -4.40 -21.88
C GLU A 388 -1.49 -5.61 -21.56
N LEU A 389 -0.89 -6.79 -21.36
CA LEU A 389 -1.63 -8.02 -21.00
C LEU A 389 -2.31 -7.90 -19.64
N ILE A 390 -1.63 -7.36 -18.62
CA ILE A 390 -2.20 -7.13 -17.28
C ILE A 390 -3.41 -6.21 -17.35
N ARG A 391 -3.34 -5.14 -18.14
CA ARG A 391 -4.48 -4.25 -18.41
C ARG A 391 -5.63 -4.98 -19.10
N GLN A 392 -5.35 -5.73 -20.18
CA GLN A 392 -6.37 -6.46 -20.94
C GLN A 392 -7.05 -7.55 -20.10
N GLN A 393 -6.30 -8.20 -19.21
CA GLN A 393 -6.80 -9.20 -18.27
C GLN A 393 -7.52 -8.59 -17.06
N ASN A 394 -7.61 -7.25 -16.98
CA ASN A 394 -8.22 -6.53 -15.88
C ASN A 394 -7.68 -6.97 -14.51
N LYS A 395 -6.35 -7.05 -14.40
CA LYS A 395 -5.65 -7.36 -13.15
C LYS A 395 -5.22 -6.05 -12.45
N LEU A 396 -5.27 -6.05 -11.12
CA LEU A 396 -4.94 -4.88 -10.30
C LEU A 396 -3.46 -4.90 -9.88
N VAL A 397 -2.80 -3.75 -9.86
CA VAL A 397 -1.52 -3.56 -9.17
C VAL A 397 -1.77 -2.89 -7.80
N GLU A 398 -1.27 -3.51 -6.73
CA GLU A 398 -1.33 -2.98 -5.37
C GLU A 398 -0.09 -2.13 -5.12
N VAL A 399 -0.26 -0.81 -5.00
CA VAL A 399 0.86 0.12 -4.93
C VAL A 399 1.06 0.64 -3.51
N SER A 400 2.29 0.48 -3.00
CA SER A 400 2.69 0.87 -1.63
C SER A 400 3.78 1.95 -1.68
N PRO A 401 3.43 3.23 -1.93
CA PRO A 401 4.40 4.26 -2.27
C PRO A 401 5.39 4.56 -1.15
N ILE A 402 4.96 4.56 0.12
CA ILE A 402 5.87 4.85 1.23
C ILE A 402 6.84 3.69 1.46
N SER A 403 6.36 2.44 1.38
CA SER A 403 7.21 1.24 1.38
C SER A 403 8.30 1.36 0.30
N ASN A 404 7.89 1.68 -0.94
CA ASN A 404 8.81 1.79 -2.07
C ASN A 404 9.87 2.90 -1.89
N GLN A 405 9.55 4.00 -1.19
CA GLN A 405 10.54 5.02 -0.84
C GLN A 405 11.47 4.58 0.28
N VAL A 406 10.93 4.06 1.39
CA VAL A 406 11.71 3.68 2.57
C VAL A 406 12.71 2.56 2.23
N LEU A 407 12.28 1.56 1.46
CA LEU A 407 13.13 0.46 0.99
C LEU A 407 14.12 0.88 -0.11
N GLY A 408 14.00 2.11 -0.64
CA GLY A 408 14.99 2.70 -1.55
C GLY A 408 14.78 2.43 -3.02
N TYR A 409 13.60 1.93 -3.40
CA TYR A 409 13.28 1.73 -4.80
C TYR A 409 12.98 3.05 -5.51
N VAL A 410 12.36 4.01 -4.80
CA VAL A 410 11.99 5.32 -5.38
C VAL A 410 12.39 6.44 -4.42
N SER A 411 13.48 7.17 -4.71
CA SER A 411 13.89 8.30 -3.86
C SER A 411 12.93 9.49 -3.97
N ASP A 412 12.65 9.93 -5.21
CA ASP A 412 11.71 11.01 -5.50
C ASP A 412 10.38 10.40 -5.98
N LEU A 413 9.35 10.55 -5.15
CA LEU A 413 8.03 9.96 -5.38
C LEU A 413 7.32 10.51 -6.61
N ARG A 414 7.77 11.63 -7.20
CA ARG A 414 7.29 12.12 -8.51
C ARG A 414 7.67 11.19 -9.66
N ASN A 415 8.72 10.38 -9.47
CA ASN A 415 9.22 9.40 -10.43
C ASN A 415 8.68 7.99 -10.14
N HIS A 416 7.68 7.84 -9.27
CA HIS A 416 7.14 6.54 -8.94
C HIS A 416 6.52 5.87 -10.19
N PRO A 417 6.88 4.61 -10.50
CA PRO A 417 6.40 3.88 -11.70
C PRO A 417 4.88 3.80 -11.84
N ALA A 418 4.15 3.84 -10.74
CA ALA A 418 2.68 3.87 -10.74
C ALA A 418 2.11 4.97 -11.64
N ARG A 419 2.76 6.14 -11.79
CA ARG A 419 2.30 7.19 -12.72
C ARG A 419 2.21 6.67 -14.16
N VAL A 420 3.23 5.94 -14.60
CA VAL A 420 3.25 5.32 -15.93
C VAL A 420 2.14 4.28 -16.06
N LEU A 421 1.94 3.45 -15.02
CA LEU A 421 0.91 2.42 -15.02
C LEU A 421 -0.51 3.04 -15.14
N LEU A 422 -0.80 4.06 -14.32
CA LEU A 422 -2.09 4.75 -14.29
C LEU A 422 -2.38 5.43 -15.65
N SER A 423 -1.40 6.11 -16.25
CA SER A 423 -1.55 6.72 -17.57
C SER A 423 -1.69 5.71 -18.71
N ASN A 424 -1.25 4.47 -18.51
CA ASN A 424 -1.42 3.38 -19.48
C ASN A 424 -2.64 2.49 -19.19
N GLY A 425 -3.58 2.95 -18.35
CA GLY A 425 -4.85 2.25 -18.11
C GLY A 425 -4.78 1.05 -17.18
N VAL A 426 -3.62 0.79 -16.58
CA VAL A 426 -3.47 -0.28 -15.59
C VAL A 426 -4.23 0.12 -14.32
N GLN A 427 -5.06 -0.80 -13.85
CA GLN A 427 -5.86 -0.58 -12.65
C GLN A 427 -4.99 -0.75 -11.41
N CYS A 428 -5.03 0.22 -10.50
CA CYS A 428 -4.26 0.18 -9.26
C CYS A 428 -5.17 0.38 -8.03
N SER A 429 -4.68 -0.07 -6.88
CA SER A 429 -5.11 0.39 -5.54
C SER A 429 -3.93 0.96 -4.78
N ILE A 430 -4.18 1.87 -3.84
CA ILE A 430 -3.18 2.32 -2.87
C ILE A 430 -3.21 1.38 -1.67
N SER A 431 -2.05 1.04 -1.15
CA SER A 431 -1.88 0.20 0.04
C SER A 431 -0.72 0.71 0.88
N SER A 432 -0.68 0.33 2.15
CA SER A 432 0.31 0.82 3.11
C SER A 432 1.40 -0.19 3.44
N ASP A 433 1.22 -1.45 3.02
CA ASP A 433 2.17 -2.54 3.23
C ASP A 433 2.41 -2.79 4.73
N ASP A 434 3.48 -2.25 5.29
CA ASP A 434 3.85 -2.34 6.69
C ASP A 434 3.95 -0.95 7.35
N PRO A 435 2.82 -0.21 7.47
CA PRO A 435 2.85 1.18 7.94
C PRO A 435 3.51 1.34 9.31
N SER A 436 3.38 0.36 10.22
CA SER A 436 4.00 0.43 11.55
C SER A 436 5.53 0.42 11.45
N VAL A 437 6.08 -0.36 10.51
CA VAL A 437 7.53 -0.39 10.23
C VAL A 437 8.00 0.97 9.69
N TYR A 438 7.14 1.72 9.01
CA TYR A 438 7.47 3.04 8.48
C TYR A 438 7.09 4.20 9.43
N GLY A 439 6.56 3.88 10.62
CA GLY A 439 6.24 4.84 11.68
C GLY A 439 4.91 5.57 11.52
N TYR A 440 3.89 4.91 10.94
CA TYR A 440 2.51 5.42 10.88
C TYR A 440 1.46 4.28 10.92
N GLU A 441 0.18 4.63 10.88
CA GLU A 441 -0.94 3.68 10.81
C GLU A 441 -1.91 4.06 9.69
N GLY A 442 -2.69 3.06 9.25
CA GLY A 442 -3.74 3.29 8.26
C GLY A 442 -3.19 3.41 6.84
N LEU A 443 -3.80 4.28 6.05
CA LEU A 443 -3.61 4.41 4.61
C LEU A 443 -3.64 5.88 4.12
N SER A 444 -4.01 6.82 4.99
CA SER A 444 -4.04 8.26 4.70
C SER A 444 -2.72 8.81 4.18
N TYR A 445 -1.58 8.36 4.72
CA TYR A 445 -0.27 8.87 4.32
C TYR A 445 0.08 8.47 2.88
N ASP A 446 -0.18 7.22 2.49
CA ASP A 446 0.04 6.77 1.10
C ASP A 446 -0.87 7.49 0.11
N PHE A 447 -2.14 7.72 0.47
CA PHE A 447 -3.04 8.52 -0.35
C PHE A 447 -2.58 9.97 -0.49
N TRP A 448 -2.08 10.58 0.59
CA TRP A 448 -1.53 11.94 0.54
C TRP A 448 -0.30 12.01 -0.36
N VAL A 449 0.62 11.06 -0.21
CA VAL A 449 1.83 10.95 -1.04
C VAL A 449 1.46 10.78 -2.51
N ALA A 450 0.56 9.85 -2.83
CA ALA A 450 0.10 9.65 -4.20
C ALA A 450 -0.56 10.92 -4.76
N PHE A 451 -1.47 11.55 -4.02
CA PHE A 451 -2.18 12.75 -4.47
C PHE A 451 -1.25 13.94 -4.75
N VAL A 452 -0.27 14.17 -3.86
CA VAL A 452 0.63 15.31 -3.97
C VAL A 452 1.72 15.06 -5.01
N TYR A 453 2.44 13.93 -4.93
CA TYR A 453 3.60 13.69 -5.78
C TYR A 453 3.26 13.17 -7.18
N TRP A 454 2.12 12.50 -7.36
CA TRP A 454 1.70 12.03 -8.69
C TRP A 454 0.74 12.99 -9.38
N GLU A 455 0.42 14.10 -8.73
CA GLU A 455 -0.44 15.17 -9.23
C GLU A 455 -1.86 14.69 -9.57
N LEU A 456 -2.37 13.71 -8.80
CA LEU A 456 -3.70 13.14 -9.00
C LEU A 456 -4.81 14.16 -8.71
N ASP A 457 -5.99 13.91 -9.26
CA ASP A 457 -7.22 14.67 -9.01
C ASP A 457 -8.21 13.82 -8.17
N VAL A 458 -9.37 14.38 -7.83
CA VAL A 458 -10.42 13.66 -7.08
C VAL A 458 -10.99 12.49 -7.88
N LYS A 459 -10.99 12.57 -9.22
CA LYS A 459 -11.43 11.47 -10.10
C LYS A 459 -10.52 10.25 -9.93
N ALA A 460 -9.20 10.45 -9.98
CA ALA A 460 -8.21 9.41 -9.76
C ALA A 460 -8.30 8.84 -8.33
N LEU A 461 -8.44 9.70 -7.30
CA LEU A 461 -8.64 9.24 -5.91
C LEU A 461 -9.89 8.36 -5.78
N LYS A 462 -11.01 8.79 -6.36
CA LYS A 462 -12.24 8.01 -6.37
C LYS A 462 -12.02 6.66 -7.06
N LYS A 463 -11.34 6.64 -8.21
CA LYS A 463 -11.05 5.38 -8.91
C LYS A 463 -10.23 4.42 -8.04
N LEU A 464 -9.15 4.90 -7.41
CA LEU A 464 -8.29 4.10 -6.53
C LEU A 464 -9.08 3.54 -5.33
N VAL A 465 -9.91 4.37 -4.69
CA VAL A 465 -10.77 3.97 -3.57
C VAL A 465 -11.78 2.90 -3.99
N PHE A 466 -12.47 3.07 -5.12
CA PHE A 466 -13.46 2.07 -5.56
C PHE A 466 -12.80 0.81 -6.12
N ASN A 467 -11.63 0.92 -6.75
CA ASN A 467 -10.84 -0.23 -7.17
C ASN A 467 -10.48 -1.14 -6.00
N SER A 468 -10.16 -0.58 -4.83
CA SER A 468 -9.85 -1.38 -3.65
C SER A 468 -11.00 -2.31 -3.20
N ILE A 469 -12.26 -2.00 -3.53
CA ILE A 469 -13.39 -2.91 -3.28
C ILE A 469 -13.69 -3.77 -4.51
N ASN A 470 -13.67 -3.18 -5.71
CA ASN A 470 -14.01 -3.89 -6.95
C ASN A 470 -13.05 -5.06 -7.24
N TYR A 471 -11.79 -4.92 -6.88
CA TYR A 471 -10.74 -5.94 -7.04
C TYR A 471 -10.44 -6.72 -5.76
N SER A 472 -11.18 -6.47 -4.68
CA SER A 472 -11.10 -7.30 -3.48
C SER A 472 -11.54 -8.74 -3.75
N SER A 473 -11.13 -9.63 -2.86
CA SER A 473 -11.50 -11.04 -2.81
C SER A 473 -12.85 -11.27 -2.11
N LEU A 474 -13.59 -10.21 -1.78
CA LEU A 474 -15.00 -10.29 -1.40
C LEU A 474 -15.80 -11.03 -2.47
N ASN A 475 -16.72 -11.90 -2.04
CA ASN A 475 -17.65 -12.54 -2.97
C ASN A 475 -18.62 -11.51 -3.57
N ALA A 476 -19.36 -11.88 -4.61
CA ALA A 476 -20.22 -10.93 -5.34
C ALA A 476 -21.26 -10.23 -4.44
N GLY A 477 -21.81 -10.93 -3.45
CA GLY A 477 -22.79 -10.36 -2.51
C GLY A 477 -22.14 -9.38 -1.54
N GLU A 478 -21.04 -9.76 -0.92
CA GLU A 478 -20.25 -8.90 -0.03
C GLU A 478 -19.75 -7.65 -0.76
N LYS A 479 -19.26 -7.80 -1.98
CA LYS A 479 -18.75 -6.70 -2.82
C LYS A 479 -19.86 -5.70 -3.15
N LYS A 480 -21.05 -6.19 -3.50
CA LYS A 480 -22.22 -5.33 -3.74
C LYS A 480 -22.55 -4.49 -2.50
N GLN A 481 -22.63 -5.12 -1.33
CA GLN A 481 -22.89 -4.43 -0.06
C GLN A 481 -21.80 -3.41 0.29
N ALA A 482 -20.54 -3.80 0.10
CA ALA A 482 -19.38 -2.95 0.35
C ALA A 482 -19.37 -1.71 -0.56
N VAL A 483 -19.72 -1.86 -1.84
CA VAL A 483 -19.85 -0.75 -2.80
C VAL A 483 -21.04 0.14 -2.47
N GLU A 484 -22.19 -0.41 -2.09
CA GLU A 484 -23.36 0.39 -1.67
C GLU A 484 -23.05 1.24 -0.43
N TYR A 485 -22.35 0.66 0.55
CA TYR A 485 -21.89 1.40 1.72
C TYR A 485 -20.84 2.46 1.37
N LEU A 486 -19.84 2.11 0.54
CA LEU A 486 -18.80 3.03 0.11
C LEU A 486 -19.36 4.23 -0.67
N ASN A 487 -20.38 4.02 -1.50
CA ASN A 487 -21.08 5.11 -2.20
C ASN A 487 -21.72 6.12 -1.22
N LYS A 488 -22.34 5.63 -0.14
CA LYS A 488 -22.92 6.49 0.90
C LYS A 488 -21.84 7.27 1.63
N GLN A 489 -20.76 6.60 2.04
CA GLN A 489 -19.64 7.24 2.72
C GLN A 489 -18.93 8.27 1.83
N TRP A 490 -18.78 7.97 0.54
CA TRP A 490 -18.21 8.90 -0.43
C TRP A 490 -19.10 10.14 -0.58
N ALA A 491 -20.41 9.97 -0.74
CA ALA A 491 -21.34 11.10 -0.81
C ALA A 491 -21.30 11.99 0.44
N ASP A 492 -21.27 11.39 1.63
CA ASP A 492 -21.15 12.10 2.91
C ASP A 492 -19.82 12.86 3.02
N PHE A 493 -18.73 12.25 2.56
CA PHE A 493 -17.41 12.89 2.49
C PHE A 493 -17.44 14.12 1.57
N ILE A 494 -17.97 13.99 0.35
CA ILE A 494 -18.10 15.12 -0.58
C ILE A 494 -18.90 16.28 0.04
N GLN A 495 -19.96 16.00 0.80
CA GLN A 495 -20.75 17.06 1.44
C GLN A 495 -19.98 17.79 2.54
N LYS A 496 -19.17 17.07 3.34
CA LYS A 496 -18.42 17.63 4.47
C LYS A 496 -17.09 18.28 4.06
N ALA A 497 -16.50 17.82 2.96
CA ALA A 497 -15.18 18.23 2.51
C ALA A 497 -15.19 19.43 1.57
N LYS A 498 -16.33 19.76 0.94
CA LYS A 498 -16.56 21.06 0.29
C LYS A 498 -16.31 22.21 1.25
#